data_AF-A0A950X514-F1
#
_entry.id   AF-A0A950X514-F1
#
_cell.length_a   1.000
_cell.length_b   1.000
_cell.length_c   1.000
_cell.angle_alpha   90.00
_cell.angle_beta   90.00
_cell.angle_gamma   90.00
#
_symmetry.space_group_name_H-M   'P 1'
#
loop_
_entity.id
_entity.type
_entity.pdbx_description
1 polymer ?
#
loop_
_entity_poly.entity_id
_entity_poly.type
_entity_poly.pdbx_seq_one_letter_code
_entity_poly.pdbx_strand_id
1 'polypeptide(L)'
;MKYTNGTGQEALSKVPEITLTFWVIKIAATTLGETGGDTVTMTLNWGYLAGTLLFLSLLVALVIAQILSKRFNPFLYWATIVASTTFGTTMADFADRSLGIGYTGGVVLLLVCLAAALGLWYWSEGT
;
A
#
# COMPACT_ATOMS: atom_id res chain seq x y z
N MET A 1 3.68 44.66 28.97
CA MET A 1 4.89 43.91 28.60
C MET A 1 4.42 42.62 27.95
N LYS A 2 4.64 42.45 26.63
CA LYS A 2 4.17 41.29 25.83
C LYS A 2 5.08 40.09 26.11
N TYR A 3 4.50 38.91 26.35
CA TYR A 3 5.14 37.64 26.00
C TYR A 3 4.18 36.81 25.13
N THR A 4 4.76 36.34 24.05
CA THR A 4 4.18 35.97 22.77
C THR A 4 3.71 34.52 22.77
N ASN A 5 2.64 34.25 22.02
CA ASN A 5 2.15 32.91 21.68
C ASN A 5 3.29 32.03 21.13
N GLY A 6 3.58 30.93 21.83
CA GLY A 6 4.41 29.84 21.32
C GLY A 6 3.56 28.86 20.53
N THR A 7 3.19 29.23 19.31
CA THR A 7 2.72 28.28 18.29
C THR A 7 3.90 27.42 17.84
N GLY A 8 3.84 26.12 18.07
CA GLY A 8 4.84 25.20 17.53
C GLY A 8 5.11 23.98 18.41
N GLN A 9 4.07 23.22 18.77
CA GLN A 9 4.28 21.79 18.88
C GLN A 9 4.51 21.29 17.45
N GLU A 10 5.77 21.34 16.99
CA GLU A 10 6.17 20.54 15.83
C GLU A 10 5.89 19.08 16.20
N ALA A 11 4.76 18.58 15.73
CA ALA A 11 4.36 17.21 15.93
C ALA A 11 5.47 16.32 15.37
N LEU A 12 6.23 15.69 16.27
CA LEU A 12 7.14 14.59 15.98
C LEU A 12 6.35 13.32 15.58
N SER A 13 5.29 13.47 14.78
CA SER A 13 4.52 12.36 14.27
C SER A 13 5.05 12.01 12.88
N LYS A 14 5.60 10.81 12.76
CA LYS A 14 6.02 10.21 11.49
C LYS A 14 4.84 9.70 10.67
N VAL A 15 3.61 10.03 11.10
CA VAL A 15 2.33 9.56 10.57
C VAL A 15 1.42 10.77 10.40
N PRO A 16 0.69 10.91 9.28
CA PRO A 16 -0.25 12.01 9.09
C PRO A 16 -1.33 11.99 10.19
N GLU A 17 -1.77 13.17 10.61
CA GLU A 17 -2.90 13.27 11.53
C GLU A 17 -4.14 12.62 10.93
N ILE A 18 -4.85 11.81 11.73
CA ILE A 18 -6.08 11.09 11.34
C ILE A 18 -7.24 12.09 11.27
N THR A 19 -7.14 13.02 10.33
CA THR A 19 -8.11 14.05 10.02
C THR A 19 -9.05 13.59 8.91
N LEU A 20 -10.09 14.37 8.60
CA LEU A 20 -10.98 14.07 7.48
C LEU A 20 -10.21 13.98 6.14
N THR A 21 -9.19 14.83 5.95
CA THR A 21 -8.32 14.82 4.77
C THR A 21 -7.56 13.50 4.62
N PHE A 22 -7.12 12.88 5.73
CA PHE A 22 -6.48 11.56 5.69
C PHE A 22 -7.40 10.50 5.08
N TRP A 23 -8.66 10.46 5.51
CA TRP A 23 -9.63 9.50 4.99
C TRP A 23 -9.95 9.72 3.51
N VAL A 24 -10.12 10.99 3.10
CA VAL A 24 -10.36 11.33 1.69
C VAL A 24 -9.21 10.86 0.80
N ILE A 25 -7.96 11.18 1.18
CA ILE A 25 -6.78 10.77 0.39
C ILE A 25 -6.64 9.24 0.40
N LYS A 26 -6.91 8.57 1.52
CA LYS A 26 -6.84 7.11 1.61
C LYS A 26 -7.82 6.43 0.63
N ILE A 27 -9.07 6.88 0.61
CA ILE A 27 -10.08 6.36 -0.33
C ILE A 27 -9.63 6.63 -1.77
N ALA A 28 -9.20 7.86 -2.08
CA ALA A 28 -8.70 8.20 -3.41
C ALA A 28 -7.50 7.33 -3.82
N ALA A 29 -6.57 7.07 -2.90
CA ALA A 29 -5.40 6.23 -3.15
C ALA A 29 -5.75 4.76 -3.41
N THR A 30 -6.78 4.22 -2.74
CA THR A 30 -7.25 2.86 -3.01
C THR A 30 -7.96 2.75 -4.36
N THR A 31 -8.81 3.73 -4.72
CA THR A 31 -9.50 3.75 -6.01
C THR A 31 -8.54 3.98 -7.18
N LEU A 32 -7.58 4.89 -7.00
CA LEU A 32 -6.52 5.14 -7.97
C LEU A 32 -5.62 3.91 -8.13
N GLY A 33 -5.43 3.15 -7.04
CA GLY A 33 -4.67 1.90 -7.03
C GLY A 33 -5.16 0.91 -8.07
N GLU A 34 -6.44 0.56 -7.98
CA GLU A 34 -7.13 -0.37 -8.88
C GLU A 34 -7.13 0.15 -10.32
N THR A 35 -7.67 1.36 -10.54
CA THR A 35 -7.80 1.95 -11.88
C THR A 35 -6.45 2.14 -12.56
N GLY A 36 -5.43 2.57 -11.80
CA GLY A 36 -4.08 2.78 -12.31
C GLY A 36 -3.38 1.47 -12.71
N GLY A 37 -3.59 0.42 -11.91
CA GLY A 37 -3.06 -0.91 -12.19
C GLY A 37 -3.62 -1.48 -13.48
N ASP A 38 -4.94 -1.46 -13.62
CA ASP A 38 -5.66 -1.92 -14.80
C ASP A 38 -5.30 -1.13 -16.05
N THR A 39 -5.16 0.20 -15.92
CA THR A 39 -4.77 1.04 -17.06
C THR A 39 -3.42 0.60 -17.62
N VAL A 40 -2.42 0.33 -16.77
CA VAL A 40 -1.08 -0.05 -17.23
C VAL A 40 -1.05 -1.48 -17.76
N THR A 41 -1.69 -2.43 -17.08
CA THR A 41 -1.67 -3.85 -17.49
C THR A 41 -2.51 -4.10 -18.75
N MET A 42 -3.67 -3.44 -18.86
CA MET A 42 -4.62 -3.67 -19.96
C MET A 42 -4.38 -2.73 -21.16
N THR A 43 -4.01 -1.46 -20.95
CA THR A 43 -3.87 -0.50 -22.07
C THR A 43 -2.53 -0.63 -22.80
N LEU A 44 -1.43 -0.97 -22.10
CA LEU A 44 -0.13 -1.16 -22.74
C LEU A 44 0.05 -2.56 -23.35
N ASN A 45 -0.91 -3.47 -23.15
CA ASN A 45 -0.88 -4.86 -23.61
C ASN A 45 0.41 -5.64 -23.20
N TRP A 46 1.06 -5.20 -22.11
CA TRP A 46 2.28 -5.81 -21.57
C TRP A 46 1.98 -7.09 -20.77
N GLY A 47 0.71 -7.32 -20.43
CA GLY A 47 0.27 -8.43 -19.60
C GLY A 47 0.47 -8.19 -18.10
N TYR A 48 -0.23 -8.98 -17.28
CA TYR A 48 -0.26 -8.81 -15.82
C TYR A 48 1.10 -9.04 -15.16
N LEU A 49 1.93 -9.96 -15.69
CA LEU A 49 3.26 -10.23 -15.14
C LEU A 49 4.17 -9.01 -15.23
N ALA A 50 4.25 -8.40 -16.41
CA ALA A 50 5.10 -7.23 -16.64
C ALA A 50 4.61 -6.01 -15.84
N GLY A 51 3.29 -5.78 -15.77
CA GLY A 51 2.73 -4.70 -14.93
C GLY A 51 2.98 -4.92 -13.44
N THR A 52 2.82 -6.15 -12.95
CA THR A 52 3.12 -6.51 -11.55
C THR A 52 4.59 -6.25 -11.22
N LEU A 53 5.52 -6.64 -12.10
CA LEU A 53 6.95 -6.38 -11.90
C LEU A 53 7.30 -4.88 -11.95
N LEU A 54 6.65 -4.11 -12.83
CA LEU A 54 6.81 -2.66 -12.88
C LEU A 54 6.37 -2.02 -11.56
N PHE A 55 5.15 -2.29 -11.10
CA PHE A 55 4.65 -1.71 -9.85
C PHE A 55 5.41 -2.22 -8.62
N LEU A 56 5.89 -3.47 -8.65
CA LEU A 56 6.79 -3.98 -7.62
C LEU A 56 8.10 -3.19 -7.58
N SER A 57 8.72 -2.94 -8.73
CA SER A 57 9.97 -2.17 -8.79
C SER A 57 9.77 -0.73 -8.30
N LEU A 58 8.65 -0.10 -8.65
CA LEU A 58 8.27 1.22 -8.18
C LEU A 58 8.04 1.23 -6.66
N LEU A 59 7.31 0.25 -6.14
CA LEU A 59 7.04 0.10 -4.71
C LEU A 59 8.34 -0.08 -3.93
N VAL A 60 9.23 -0.98 -4.37
CA VAL A 60 10.53 -1.22 -3.72
C VAL A 60 11.37 0.05 -3.72
N ALA A 61 11.43 0.79 -4.84
CA ALA A 61 12.15 2.06 -4.90
C ALA A 61 11.60 3.10 -3.92
N LEU A 62 10.27 3.23 -3.82
CA LEU A 62 9.62 4.15 -2.89
C LEU A 62 9.81 3.75 -1.42
N VAL A 63 9.72 2.45 -1.11
CA VAL A 63 9.98 1.93 0.23
C VAL A 63 11.44 2.18 0.64
N ILE A 64 12.40 1.93 -0.25
CA ILE A 64 13.81 2.24 0.00
C ILE A 64 13.98 3.75 0.26
N ALA A 65 13.40 4.60 -0.59
CA ALA A 65 13.44 6.04 -0.40
C ALA A 65 12.81 6.47 0.94
N GLN A 66 11.74 5.80 1.38
CA GLN A 66 11.09 6.05 2.65
C GLN A 66 11.95 5.62 3.85
N ILE A 67 12.65 4.48 3.76
CA ILE A 67 13.58 4.00 4.80
C ILE A 67 14.81 4.93 4.90
N LEU A 68 15.32 5.40 3.77
CA LEU A 68 16.45 6.34 3.73
C LEU A 68 16.07 7.74 4.21
N SER A 69 14.79 8.12 4.13
CA SER A 69 14.31 9.43 4.56
C SER A 69 14.32 9.55 6.09
N LYS A 70 15.17 10.44 6.60
CA LYS A 70 15.30 10.72 8.05
C LYS A 70 14.14 11.54 8.62
N ARG A 71 13.34 12.20 7.77
CA ARG A 71 12.18 13.00 8.16
C ARG A 71 10.92 12.50 7.48
N PHE A 72 9.76 12.76 8.08
CA PHE A 72 8.48 12.46 7.48
C PHE A 72 8.27 13.34 6.24
N ASN A 73 8.02 12.69 5.10
CA ASN A 73 7.67 13.36 3.86
C ASN A 73 6.28 12.88 3.43
N PRO A 74 5.23 13.74 3.52
CA PRO A 74 3.87 13.37 3.16
C PRO A 74 3.75 12.84 1.72
N PHE A 75 4.50 13.40 0.77
CA PHE A 75 4.44 12.96 -0.62
C PHE A 75 4.99 11.55 -0.80
N LEU A 76 6.14 11.24 -0.18
CA LEU A 76 6.69 9.88 -0.22
C LEU A 76 5.78 8.87 0.46
N TYR A 77 5.17 9.25 1.59
CA TYR A 77 4.21 8.41 2.30
C TYR A 77 3.01 8.06 1.41
N TRP A 78 2.34 9.06 0.84
CA TRP A 78 1.17 8.83 -0.01
C TRP A 78 1.52 8.15 -1.34
N ALA A 79 2.67 8.48 -1.94
CA ALA A 79 3.14 7.80 -3.14
C ALA A 79 3.40 6.31 -2.88
N THR A 80 3.99 5.97 -1.73
CA THR A 80 4.21 4.57 -1.33
C THR A 80 2.89 3.84 -1.11
N ILE A 81 1.89 4.50 -0.50
CA ILE A 81 0.55 3.93 -0.34
C ILE A 81 -0.09 3.65 -1.70
N VAL A 82 -0.07 4.62 -2.62
CA VAL A 82 -0.63 4.45 -3.97
C VAL A 82 0.10 3.33 -4.71
N ALA A 83 1.43 3.30 -4.67
CA ALA A 83 2.20 2.23 -5.30
C ALA A 83 1.88 0.86 -4.69
N SER A 84 1.66 0.79 -3.37
CA SER A 84 1.29 -0.44 -2.67
C SER A 84 -0.10 -0.92 -3.05
N THR A 85 -1.08 -0.03 -3.19
CA THR A 85 -2.44 -0.40 -3.60
C THR A 85 -2.45 -0.85 -5.06
N THR A 86 -1.76 -0.13 -5.96
CA THR A 86 -1.63 -0.52 -7.37
C THR A 86 -0.91 -1.85 -7.56
N PHE A 87 0.21 -2.06 -6.85
CA PHE A 87 0.92 -3.34 -6.88
C PHE A 87 0.01 -4.48 -6.36
N GLY A 88 -0.71 -4.25 -5.27
CA GLY A 88 -1.65 -5.24 -4.71
C GLY A 88 -2.71 -5.69 -5.72
N THR A 89 -3.34 -4.76 -6.43
CA THR A 89 -4.33 -5.09 -7.48
C THR A 89 -3.69 -5.92 -8.59
N THR A 90 -2.59 -5.42 -9.18
CA THR A 90 -1.94 -6.13 -10.31
C THR A 90 -1.43 -7.52 -9.95
N MET A 91 -0.95 -7.69 -8.72
CA MET A 91 -0.54 -8.99 -8.18
C MET A 91 -1.74 -9.94 -7.99
N ALA A 92 -2.86 -9.44 -7.50
CA ALA A 92 -4.09 -10.23 -7.36
C ALA A 92 -4.62 -10.67 -8.74
N ASP A 93 -4.66 -9.77 -9.72
CA ASP A 93 -5.03 -10.10 -11.09
C ASP A 93 -4.05 -11.10 -11.73
N PHE A 94 -2.76 -10.95 -11.46
CA PHE A 94 -1.76 -11.92 -11.91
C PHE A 94 -2.04 -13.32 -11.33
N ALA A 95 -2.31 -13.40 -10.02
CA ALA A 95 -2.65 -14.66 -9.38
C ALA A 95 -3.92 -15.28 -9.99
N ASP A 96 -5.03 -14.53 -10.00
CA ASP A 96 -6.32 -15.08 -10.41
C ASP A 96 -6.38 -15.38 -11.92
N ARG A 97 -5.83 -14.50 -12.76
CA ARG A 97 -5.96 -14.58 -14.23
C ARG A 97 -4.78 -15.23 -14.92
N SER A 98 -3.55 -15.05 -14.43
CA SER A 98 -2.34 -15.58 -15.10
C SER A 98 -1.85 -16.90 -14.51
N LEU A 99 -1.93 -17.09 -13.18
CA LEU A 99 -1.64 -18.40 -12.58
C LEU A 99 -2.80 -19.40 -12.73
N GLY A 100 -3.98 -18.92 -13.16
CA GLY A 100 -5.13 -19.76 -13.49
C GLY A 100 -5.83 -20.37 -12.27
N ILE A 101 -5.52 -19.90 -11.06
CA ILE A 101 -6.20 -20.36 -9.83
C ILE A 101 -7.63 -19.81 -9.75
N GLY A 102 -7.94 -18.75 -10.51
CA GLY A 102 -9.22 -18.07 -10.52
C GLY A 102 -9.56 -17.39 -9.19
N TYR A 103 -10.61 -16.56 -9.19
CA TYR A 103 -11.04 -15.83 -7.99
C TYR A 103 -11.31 -16.74 -6.77
N THR A 104 -11.85 -17.94 -7.01
CA THR A 104 -12.06 -18.91 -5.91
C THR A 104 -10.74 -19.38 -5.31
N GLY A 105 -9.74 -19.67 -6.15
CA GLY A 105 -8.40 -20.03 -5.69
C GLY A 105 -7.71 -18.89 -4.96
N GLY A 106 -7.82 -17.65 -5.46
CA GLY A 106 -7.30 -16.45 -4.80
C GLY A 106 -7.90 -16.23 -3.41
N VAL A 107 -9.22 -16.34 -3.26
CA VAL A 107 -9.90 -16.22 -1.96
C VAL A 107 -9.44 -17.31 -0.98
N VAL A 108 -9.36 -18.57 -1.43
CA VAL A 108 -8.88 -19.68 -0.59
C VAL A 108 -7.44 -19.45 -0.16
N LEU A 109 -6.57 -19.00 -1.07
CA LEU A 109 -5.18 -18.66 -0.77
C LEU A 109 -5.07 -17.59 0.33
N LEU A 110 -5.82 -16.49 0.19
CA LEU A 110 -5.83 -15.41 1.19
C LEU A 110 -6.37 -15.88 2.54
N LEU A 111 -7.42 -16.71 2.53
CA LEU A 111 -7.99 -17.27 3.76
C LEU A 111 -6.99 -18.17 4.50
N VAL A 112 -6.25 -19.01 3.77
CA VAL A 112 -5.19 -19.85 4.35
C VAL A 112 -4.06 -18.99 4.92
N CYS A 113 -3.60 -17.98 4.20
CA CYS A 113 -2.59 -17.04 4.70
C CYS A 113 -3.05 -16.31 5.97
N LEU A 114 -4.30 -15.86 6.01
CA LEU A 114 -4.89 -15.22 7.18
C LEU A 114 -4.97 -16.17 8.37
N ALA A 115 -5.47 -17.39 8.17
CA ALA A 115 -5.56 -18.40 9.21
C ALA A 115 -4.18 -18.77 9.76
N ALA A 116 -3.16 -18.88 8.90
CA ALA A 116 -1.78 -19.13 9.30
C ALA A 116 -1.21 -17.96 10.13
N ALA A 117 -1.41 -16.71 9.70
CA ALA A 117 -0.97 -15.53 10.44
C ALA A 117 -1.61 -15.46 11.84
N LEU A 118 -2.92 -15.70 11.94
CA LEU A 118 -3.64 -15.75 13.22
C LEU A 118 -3.20 -16.93 14.09
N GLY A 119 -2.95 -18.10 13.49
CA GLY A 119 -2.44 -19.27 14.20
C GLY A 119 -1.03 -19.05 14.75
N LEU A 120 -0.14 -18.43 13.97
CA LEU A 120 1.20 -18.04 14.41
C LEU A 120 1.14 -17.01 15.54
N TRP A 121 0.28 -16.00 15.41
CA TRP A 121 0.06 -15.00 16.45
C TRP A 121 -0.45 -15.63 17.75
N TYR A 122 -1.45 -16.51 17.65
CA TYR A 122 -1.98 -17.24 18.80
C TYR A 122 -0.91 -18.13 19.46
N TRP A 123 -0.01 -18.72 18.68
CA TRP A 123 1.09 -19.50 19.22
C TRP A 123 2.17 -18.63 19.89
N SER A 124 2.41 -17.41 19.38
CA SER A 124 3.43 -16.51 19.93
C SER A 124 2.96 -15.75 21.18
N GLU A 125 1.69 -15.35 21.25
CA GLU A 125 1.13 -14.55 22.35
C GLU A 125 0.21 -15.36 23.27
N GLY A 126 -0.02 -16.64 22.97
CA GLY A 126 -0.90 -17.56 23.72
C GLY A 126 -0.31 -18.13 25.01
N THR A 127 0.67 -17.46 25.61
CA THR A 127 1.12 -17.58 27.02
C THR A 127 1.49 -16.20 27.53
#